data_AF-A0A2N0ZXN8-F1
#
_entry.id   AF-A0A2N0ZXN8-F1
#
_cell.length_a   1.000
_cell.length_b   1.000
_cell.length_c   1.000
_cell.angle_alpha   90.00
_cell.angle_beta   90.00
_cell.angle_gamma   90.00
#
_symmetry.space_group_name_H-M   'P 1'
#
loop_
_entity.id
_entity.type
_entity.pdbx_description
1 polymer ?
#
loop_
_entity_poly.entity_id
_entity_poly.type
_entity_poly.pdbx_seq_one_letter_code
_entity_poly.pdbx_strand_id
1 'polypeptide(L)'
;MPDPDPLKIISFATPKDLNLWLSLNHTCESELWVKIYKKNTGIESVSWNDVVIEVLCWGWIDGIKKSIDDLAYLQRITPRKPRSNWSKRNTQHVERLISEGRV
;
A
#
# COMPACT_ATOMS: atom_id res chain seq x y z
N MET A 1 -2.53 -0.28 -18.70
CA MET A 1 -2.28 -0.06 -17.25
C MET A 1 -1.12 0.92 -17.14
N PRO A 2 -1.07 1.82 -16.14
CA PRO A 2 0.08 2.68 -15.96
C PRO A 2 1.32 1.81 -15.72
N ASP A 3 2.40 2.11 -16.43
CA ASP A 3 3.69 1.51 -16.15
C ASP A 3 4.31 2.19 -14.93
N PRO A 4 4.89 1.41 -14.00
CA PRO A 4 5.50 1.96 -12.80
C PRO A 4 6.73 2.76 -13.20
N ASP A 5 6.76 4.04 -12.80
CA ASP A 5 7.98 4.84 -12.81
C ASP A 5 8.98 4.21 -11.83
N PRO A 6 10.18 3.77 -12.28
CA PRO A 6 11.19 3.18 -11.41
C PRO A 6 11.56 4.05 -10.21
N LEU A 7 11.47 5.38 -10.33
CA LEU A 7 11.75 6.32 -9.25
C LEU A 7 10.70 6.29 -8.14
N LYS A 8 9.51 5.74 -8.42
CA LYS A 8 8.40 5.60 -7.48
C LYS A 8 8.20 4.16 -7.01
N ILE A 9 9.20 3.30 -7.20
CA ILE A 9 9.18 1.93 -6.68
C ILE A 9 10.02 1.87 -5.40
N ILE A 10 9.37 1.60 -4.27
CA ILE A 10 10.04 1.49 -2.97
C ILE A 10 9.62 0.17 -2.30
N SER A 11 10.57 -0.53 -1.68
CA SER A 11 10.29 -1.67 -0.80
C SER A 11 10.38 -1.26 0.66
N PHE A 12 9.49 -1.79 1.49
CA PHE A 12 9.48 -1.58 2.94
C PHE A 12 9.61 -2.93 3.64
N ALA A 13 10.48 -2.99 4.65
CA ALA A 13 10.66 -4.19 5.47
C ALA A 13 9.49 -4.34 6.45
N THR A 14 9.07 -3.24 7.09
CA THR A 14 8.02 -3.25 8.10
C THR A 14 6.89 -2.26 7.79
N PRO A 15 5.68 -2.45 8.37
CA PRO A 15 4.58 -1.49 8.23
C PRO A 15 4.95 -0.09 8.75
N LYS A 16 5.83 -0.02 9.76
CA LYS A 16 6.31 1.25 10.33
C LYS A 16 7.12 2.06 9.33
N ASP A 17 7.91 1.40 8.48
CA ASP A 17 8.71 2.09 7.46
C ASP A 17 7.80 2.72 6.39
N LEU A 18 6.74 2.00 6.00
CA LEU A 18 5.72 2.52 5.11
C LEU A 18 4.94 3.67 5.75
N ASN A 19 4.59 3.54 7.03
CA ASN A 19 3.92 4.60 7.79
C ASN A 19 4.75 5.89 7.81
N LEU A 20 6.06 5.77 8.09
CA LEU A 20 6.98 6.90 8.08
C LEU A 20 7.04 7.57 6.71
N TRP A 21 7.15 6.78 5.64
CA TRP A 21 7.12 7.33 4.29
C TRP A 21 5.81 8.08 4.01
N LEU A 22 4.66 7.50 4.35
CA LEU A 22 3.36 8.14 4.16
C LEU A 22 3.25 9.44 4.98
N SER A 23 3.72 9.44 6.23
CA SER A 23 3.68 10.63 7.08
C SER A 23 4.37 11.85 6.46
N LEU A 24 5.46 11.61 5.72
CA LEU A 24 6.26 12.64 5.09
C LEU A 24 5.74 13.03 3.70
N ASN A 25 5.07 12.12 2.99
CA ASN A 25 4.82 12.26 1.56
C ASN A 25 3.34 12.27 1.14
N HIS A 26 2.40 11.85 2.00
CA HIS A 26 1.00 11.60 1.63
C HIS A 26 0.25 12.80 1.05
N THR A 27 0.69 14.03 1.33
CA THR A 27 0.09 15.28 0.82
C THR A 27 0.77 15.81 -0.46
N CYS A 28 2.02 15.44 -0.72
CA CYS A 28 2.83 15.95 -1.83
C CYS A 28 2.90 14.94 -2.98
N GLU A 29 2.86 13.64 -2.67
CA GLU A 29 2.93 12.58 -3.66
C GLU A 29 1.56 12.19 -4.20
N SER A 30 1.55 11.81 -5.47
CA SER A 30 0.33 11.41 -6.19
C SER A 30 0.20 9.90 -6.37
N GLU A 31 1.28 9.15 -6.15
CA GLU A 31 1.31 7.70 -6.22
C GLU A 31 2.59 7.14 -5.59
N LEU A 32 2.55 5.86 -5.25
CA LEU A 32 3.72 5.05 -4.93
C LEU A 32 3.49 3.61 -5.42
N TRP A 33 4.54 2.95 -5.86
CA TRP A 33 4.54 1.51 -6.12
C TRP A 33 5.33 0.80 -5.03
N VAL A 34 4.63 0.06 -4.18
CA VAL A 34 5.26 -0.73 -3.13
C VAL A 34 5.73 -2.05 -3.71
N LYS A 35 7.05 -2.30 -3.70
CA LYS A 35 7.62 -3.60 -4.04
C LYS A 35 7.49 -4.53 -2.84
N ILE A 36 6.72 -5.61 -3.01
CA ILE A 36 6.43 -6.61 -1.98
C ILE A 36 7.10 -7.92 -2.38
N TYR A 37 7.98 -8.42 -1.51
CA TYR A 37 8.57 -9.74 -1.65
C TYR A 37 7.58 -10.82 -1.18
N LYS A 38 7.53 -11.94 -1.90
CA LYS A 38 6.68 -13.09 -1.55
C LYS A 38 7.25 -13.81 -0.34
N LYS A 39 6.37 -14.39 0.48
CA LYS A 39 6.75 -15.05 1.75
C LYS A 39 7.80 -16.16 1.60
N ASN A 40 7.82 -16.85 0.46
CA ASN A 40 8.74 -17.95 0.17
C ASN A 40 10.18 -17.49 -0.13
N THR A 41 10.43 -16.18 -0.25
CA THR A 41 11.76 -15.64 -0.56
C THR A 41 12.66 -15.50 0.67
N GLY A 42 12.09 -15.49 1.88
CA GLY A 42 12.83 -15.19 3.11
C GLY A 42 13.28 -13.73 3.24
N ILE A 43 12.98 -12.86 2.27
CA ILE A 43 13.27 -11.43 2.32
C ILE A 43 12.18 -10.74 3.15
N GLU A 44 12.60 -9.98 4.15
CA GLU A 44 11.68 -9.20 4.98
C GLU A 44 10.97 -8.14 4.13
N SER A 45 9.64 -8.11 4.23
CA SER A 45 8.81 -7.22 3.43
C SER A 45 7.43 -7.07 4.03
N VAL A 46 6.86 -5.86 3.90
CA VAL A 46 5.44 -5.63 4.16
C VAL A 46 4.57 -6.58 3.35
N SER A 47 3.54 -7.15 3.96
CA SER A 47 2.51 -7.88 3.23
C SER A 47 1.53 -6.92 2.55
N TRP A 48 0.74 -7.41 1.59
CA TRP A 48 -0.34 -6.60 1.00
C TRP A 48 -1.32 -6.09 2.07
N ASN A 49 -1.62 -6.90 3.10
CA ASN A 49 -2.49 -6.46 4.20
C ASN A 49 -1.87 -5.29 4.97
N ASP A 50 -0.56 -5.34 5.25
CA ASP A 50 0.13 -4.24 5.92
C ASP A 50 0.05 -2.96 5.10
N VAL A 51 0.28 -3.06 3.79
CA VAL A 51 0.15 -1.92 2.87
C VAL A 51 -1.25 -1.33 2.92
N VAL A 52 -2.30 -2.16 2.82
CA VAL A 52 -3.69 -1.69 2.88
C VAL A 52 -3.97 -0.98 4.20
N ILE A 53 -3.58 -1.56 5.33
CA ILE A 53 -3.81 -0.95 6.65
C ILE A 53 -3.15 0.42 6.74
N GLU A 54 -1.87 0.51 6.40
CA GLU A 54 -1.12 1.76 6.51
C GLU A 54 -1.65 2.84 5.58
N VAL A 55 -1.93 2.53 4.31
CA VAL A 55 -2.40 3.57 3.36
C VAL A 55 -3.75 4.15 3.75
N LEU A 56 -4.62 3.34 4.35
CA LEU A 56 -5.95 3.79 4.79
C LEU A 56 -5.86 4.85 5.90
N CYS A 57 -4.89 4.71 6.82
CA CYS A 57 -4.63 5.70 7.87
C CYS A 57 -4.28 7.10 7.33
N TRP A 58 -3.75 7.17 6.10
CA TRP A 58 -3.33 8.41 5.45
C TRP A 58 -4.29 8.89 4.35
N GLY A 59 -5.48 8.28 4.24
CA GLY A 59 -6.44 8.61 3.19
C GLY A 59 -5.99 8.15 1.79
N TRP A 60 -5.06 7.20 1.71
CA TRP A 60 -4.62 6.54 0.49
C TRP A 60 -5.32 5.19 0.33
N ILE A 61 -5.28 4.64 -0.88
CA ILE A 61 -5.87 3.33 -1.22
C ILE A 61 -4.92 2.51 -2.08
N ASP A 62 -5.04 1.19 -1.99
CA ASP A 62 -4.41 0.28 -2.92
C ASP A 62 -5.16 0.22 -4.26
N GLY A 63 -4.42 -0.02 -5.33
CA GLY A 63 -4.94 -0.17 -6.67
C GLY A 63 -4.35 -1.38 -7.37
N ILE A 64 -3.65 -1.13 -8.47
CA ILE A 64 -3.20 -2.18 -9.39
C ILE A 64 -2.06 -2.99 -8.77
N LYS A 65 -2.20 -4.31 -8.79
CA LYS A 65 -1.11 -5.26 -8.55
C LYS A 65 -0.44 -5.63 -9.87
N LYS A 66 0.89 -5.52 -9.95
CA LYS A 66 1.69 -5.90 -11.14
C LYS A 66 2.75 -6.92 -10.71
N SER A 67 2.74 -8.12 -11.30
CA SER A 67 3.81 -9.10 -11.05
C SER A 67 5.11 -8.61 -11.68
N ILE A 68 6.24 -8.79 -10.99
CA ILE A 68 7.57 -8.52 -11.55
C ILE A 68 8.21 -9.86 -11.93
N ASP A 69 8.35 -10.73 -10.93
CA ASP A 69 9.06 -12.01 -11.06
C ASP A 69 8.52 -13.03 -10.03
N ASP A 70 9.23 -14.14 -9.88
CA ASP A 70 8.89 -15.19 -8.94
C ASP A 70 9.10 -14.80 -7.47
N LEU A 71 9.87 -13.74 -7.22
CA LEU A 71 10.23 -13.28 -5.88
C LEU A 71 9.36 -12.13 -5.40
N ALA A 72 8.88 -11.26 -6.28
CA ALA A 72 8.22 -10.03 -5.90
C ALA A 72 7.12 -9.58 -6.88
N TYR A 73 6.25 -8.71 -6.37
CA TYR A 73 5.27 -7.98 -7.15
C TYR A 73 5.20 -6.54 -6.67
N LEU A 74 4.64 -5.66 -7.50
CA LEU A 74 4.35 -4.28 -7.15
C LEU A 74 2.88 -4.12 -6.79
N GLN A 75 2.62 -3.34 -5.76
CA GLN A 75 1.30 -2.85 -5.40
C GLN A 75 1.27 -1.34 -5.56
N ARG A 76 0.46 -0.84 -6.49
CA ARG A 76 0.25 0.61 -6.63
C ARG A 76 -0.64 1.11 -5.50
N ILE A 77 -0.27 2.24 -4.91
CA ILE A 77 -1.05 2.97 -3.92
C ILE A 77 -1.16 4.43 -4.35
N THR A 78 -2.30 5.07 -4.05
CA THR A 78 -2.57 6.46 -4.46
C THR A 78 -3.45 7.18 -3.43
N PRO A 79 -3.38 8.52 -3.34
CA PRO A 79 -4.37 9.29 -2.60
C PRO A 79 -5.79 8.96 -3.07
N ARG A 80 -6.71 8.80 -2.13
CA ARG A 80 -8.11 8.56 -2.44
C ARG A 80 -8.70 9.82 -3.10
N LYS A 81 -9.45 9.64 -4.20
CA LYS A 81 -10.27 10.73 -4.74
C LYS A 81 -11.49 10.93 -3.84
N PRO A 82 -11.87 12.17 -3.45
CA PRO A 82 -12.96 12.41 -2.50
C PRO A 82 -14.28 11.70 -2.85
N ARG A 83 -14.56 11.48 -4.13
CA ARG A 83 -15.79 10.87 -4.66
C ARG A 83 -15.65 9.40 -5.10
N SER A 84 -14.53 8.73 -4.84
CA SER A 84 -14.39 7.31 -5.23
C SER A 84 -15.11 6.39 -4.24
N ASN A 85 -15.92 5.47 -4.81
CA ASN A 85 -16.54 4.38 -4.06
C ASN A 85 -15.46 3.49 -3.45
N TRP A 86 -15.69 3.07 -2.21
CA TRP A 86 -14.86 2.05 -1.57
C TRP A 86 -15.10 0.69 -2.24
N SER A 87 -14.04 -0.09 -2.44
CA SER A 87 -14.24 -1.51 -2.72
C SER A 87 -14.83 -2.16 -1.45
N LYS A 88 -15.74 -3.14 -1.61
CA LYS A 88 -16.28 -3.89 -0.46
C LYS A 88 -15.18 -4.41 0.47
N ARG A 89 -14.04 -4.81 -0.11
CA ARG A 89 -12.88 -5.31 0.62
C ARG A 89 -12.20 -4.23 1.46
N ASN A 90 -12.00 -3.04 0.92
CA ASN A 90 -11.40 -1.94 1.67
C ASN A 90 -12.34 -1.43 2.76
N THR A 91 -13.67 -1.45 2.52
CA THR A 91 -14.66 -1.16 3.56
C THR A 91 -14.56 -2.14 4.72
N GLN A 92 -14.52 -3.45 4.45
CA GLN A 92 -14.35 -4.47 5.49
C GLN A 92 -13.03 -4.31 6.27
N HIS A 93 -11.95 -3.96 5.58
CA HIS A 93 -10.67 -3.70 6.24
C HIS A 93 -10.74 -2.47 7.17
N VAL A 94 -11.37 -1.38 6.73
CA VAL A 94 -11.57 -0.19 7.58
C VAL A 94 -12.48 -0.49 8.76
N GLU A 95 -13.63 -1.14 8.54
CA GLU A 95 -14.55 -1.52 9.62
C GLU A 95 -13.84 -2.37 10.69
N ARG A 96 -13.01 -3.32 10.25
CA ARG A 96 -12.18 -4.11 11.16
C ARG A 96 -11.18 -3.23 11.90
N LEU A 97 -10.46 -2.35 11.21
CA LEU A 97 -9.45 -1.50 11.83
C LEU A 97 -10.04 -0.53 12.86
N ILE A 98 -11.22 0.04 12.58
CA ILE A 98 -11.99 0.86 13.52
C ILE A 98 -12.38 0.01 14.74
N SER A 99 -12.83 -1.23 14.54
CA SER A 99 -13.16 -2.12 15.66
C SER A 99 -11.96 -2.48 16.53
N GLU A 100 -10.75 -2.49 15.95
CA GLU A 100 -9.48 -2.73 16.64
C GLU A 100 -8.87 -1.44 17.24
N GLY A 101 -9.51 -0.27 17.07
CA GLY A 101 -9.03 1.03 17.57
C GLY A 101 -7.75 1.53 16.90
N ARG A 102 -7.48 1.08 15.67
CA ARG A 102 -6.25 1.38 14.92
C ARG A 102 -6.41 2.54 13.92
N VAL A 103 -7.65 2.99 13.72
CA VAL A 103 -8.06 4.11 12.84
C VAL A 103 -9.21 4.86 13.50
#